data_AF-G3U1F5-F1
#
_entry.id   AF-G3U1F5-F1
#
_cell.length_a   1.000
_cell.length_b   1.000
_cell.length_c   1.000
_cell.angle_alpha   90.00
_cell.angle_beta   90.00
_cell.angle_gamma   90.00
#
_symmetry.space_group_name_H-M   'P 1'
#
loop_
_entity.id
_entity.type
_entity.pdbx_description
1 polymer ?
#
loop_
_entity_poly.entity_id
_entity_poly.type
_entity_poly.pdbx_seq_one_letter_code
_entity_poly.pdbx_strand_id
1 'polypeptide(L)'
;MLPLLILLALLLPSRAFIPVIKGGKEAAPHSRPYMASITVTEDNHSWIACGGFLVQEDYVLTAAHCYKRNMTNIFVTLGAHNIQKKENTQQVIPVLQAFPHPEFSSDLKLNDIMLLKLKRKAQLNTAVQTIALPRSQDWVRAEQKCSVAGWGLMNNGWLSDTLKEVDLEVQNKQECRRIFPHYDDTTELCVGNPLGIKDMGMGDSGGPLVCNNVAHGIVSHGYDNKPPKVFTRISSFVLWIHQIMKRSSIA
;
A
#
# COMPACT_ATOMS: atom_id res chain seq x y z
N MET A 1 42.83 32.21 15.69
CA MET A 1 42.64 30.80 15.29
C MET A 1 41.21 30.66 14.78
N LEU A 2 41.05 30.46 13.48
CA LEU A 2 39.78 30.29 12.74
C LEU A 2 39.08 28.94 13.12
N PRO A 3 37.81 28.71 12.78
CA PRO A 3 36.75 28.33 13.72
C PRO A 3 36.43 26.83 13.70
N LEU A 4 35.89 26.30 14.79
CA LEU A 4 35.35 24.95 14.85
C LEU A 4 33.97 24.94 14.14
N LEU A 5 33.94 24.54 12.87
CA LEU A 5 32.71 24.24 12.16
C LEU A 5 32.00 23.07 12.85
N ILE A 6 30.90 23.36 13.54
CA ILE A 6 29.90 22.36 13.92
C ILE A 6 29.24 21.92 12.62
N LEU A 7 29.60 20.73 12.15
CA LEU A 7 28.92 20.06 11.04
C LEU A 7 27.51 19.70 11.54
N LEU A 8 26.55 20.60 11.34
CA LEU A 8 25.14 20.26 11.44
C LEU A 8 24.89 19.21 10.35
N ALA A 9 24.87 17.94 10.73
CA ALA A 9 24.43 16.88 9.85
C ALA A 9 22.99 17.21 9.44
N LEU A 10 22.86 17.73 8.21
CA LEU A 10 21.61 18.02 7.56
C LEU A 10 20.69 16.82 7.73
N LEU A 11 19.54 17.09 8.37
CA LEU A 11 18.36 16.23 8.37
C LEU A 11 18.14 15.77 6.93
N LEU A 12 18.52 14.53 6.63
CA LEU A 12 18.09 13.90 5.40
C LEU A 12 16.56 13.87 5.46
N PRO A 13 15.84 14.42 4.47
CA PRO A 13 14.43 14.14 4.38
C PRO A 13 14.32 12.63 4.26
N SER A 14 13.54 12.00 5.14
CA SER A 14 13.15 10.61 5.01
C SER A 14 12.70 10.40 3.56
N ARG A 15 13.56 9.77 2.75
CA ARG A 15 13.26 9.53 1.34
C ARG A 15 11.93 8.82 1.31
N ALA A 16 10.91 9.49 0.77
CA ALA A 16 9.63 8.85 0.52
C ALA A 16 9.92 7.61 -0.33
N PHE A 17 9.57 6.44 0.20
CA PHE A 17 9.76 5.17 -0.48
C PHE A 17 8.98 5.25 -1.80
N ILE A 18 9.67 5.10 -2.92
CA ILE A 18 8.99 4.92 -4.20
C ILE A 18 8.81 3.42 -4.37
N PRO A 19 7.57 2.91 -4.33
CA PRO A 19 7.30 1.49 -4.51
C PRO A 19 7.81 0.99 -5.85
N VAL A 20 8.37 -0.21 -5.87
CA VAL A 20 8.97 -0.84 -7.06
C VAL A 20 8.26 -2.16 -7.33
N ILE A 21 7.94 -2.48 -8.58
CA ILE A 21 7.53 -3.81 -9.05
C ILE A 21 8.63 -4.35 -9.98
N LYS A 22 9.63 -5.02 -9.40
CA LYS A 22 10.66 -5.75 -10.16
C LYS A 22 10.23 -7.19 -10.39
N GLY A 23 10.35 -7.67 -11.63
CA GLY A 23 10.04 -9.05 -12.01
C GLY A 23 8.56 -9.34 -12.29
N GLY A 24 7.67 -8.37 -12.07
CA GLY A 24 6.24 -8.51 -12.35
C GLY A 24 5.92 -8.56 -13.84
N LYS A 25 4.81 -9.21 -14.17
CA LYS A 25 4.21 -9.21 -15.51
C LYS A 25 3.08 -8.20 -15.57
N GLU A 26 2.66 -7.83 -16.78
CA GLU A 26 1.41 -7.08 -16.93
C GLU A 26 0.23 -7.90 -16.44
N ALA A 27 -0.58 -7.33 -15.55
CA ALA A 27 -1.85 -7.93 -15.18
C ALA A 27 -2.78 -7.93 -16.39
N ALA A 28 -3.62 -8.95 -16.53
CA ALA A 28 -4.68 -8.88 -17.55
C ALA A 28 -5.57 -7.66 -17.24
N PRO A 29 -5.97 -6.85 -18.25
CA PRO A 29 -6.77 -5.65 -18.01
C PRO A 29 -7.99 -5.94 -17.14
N HIS A 30 -8.17 -5.13 -16.10
CA HIS A 30 -9.28 -5.22 -15.13
C HIS A 30 -9.40 -6.53 -14.34
N SER A 31 -8.39 -7.41 -14.37
CA SER A 31 -8.36 -8.65 -13.58
C SER A 31 -8.12 -8.44 -12.08
N ARG A 32 -7.83 -7.21 -11.67
CA ARG A 32 -7.63 -6.79 -10.27
C ARG A 32 -8.57 -5.61 -9.98
N PRO A 33 -9.90 -5.84 -10.00
CA PRO A 33 -10.90 -4.76 -10.02
C PRO A 33 -11.00 -3.97 -8.70
N TYR A 34 -10.32 -4.42 -7.66
CA TYR A 34 -10.23 -3.73 -6.37
C TYR A 34 -9.09 -2.72 -6.28
N MET A 35 -8.16 -2.70 -7.23
CA MET A 35 -6.99 -1.83 -7.16
C MET A 35 -7.39 -0.35 -7.26
N ALA A 36 -6.75 0.46 -6.42
CA ALA A 36 -6.92 1.89 -6.38
C ALA A 36 -5.56 2.59 -6.53
N SER A 37 -5.49 3.57 -7.41
CA SER A 37 -4.38 4.53 -7.45
C SER A 37 -4.77 5.74 -6.61
N ILE A 38 -3.94 6.09 -5.64
CA ILE A 38 -4.15 7.22 -4.74
C ILE A 38 -3.15 8.31 -5.12
N THR A 39 -3.67 9.45 -5.56
CA THR A 39 -2.87 10.63 -5.84
C THR A 39 -3.12 11.66 -4.75
N VAL A 40 -2.03 12.11 -4.12
CA VAL A 40 -2.06 13.17 -3.13
C VAL A 40 -1.26 14.35 -3.64
N THR A 41 -1.86 15.53 -3.71
CA THR A 41 -1.16 16.75 -4.15
C THR A 41 -0.87 17.66 -2.96
N GLU A 42 0.37 18.11 -2.83
CA GLU A 42 0.79 19.17 -1.93
C GLU A 42 0.65 20.55 -2.61
N ASP A 43 0.52 21.62 -1.83
CA ASP A 43 0.33 23.01 -2.32
C ASP A 43 1.48 23.52 -3.21
N ASN A 44 2.65 22.86 -3.15
CA ASN A 44 3.81 23.14 -4.00
C ASN A 44 3.76 22.41 -5.37
N HIS A 45 2.63 21.82 -5.74
CA HIS A 45 2.43 20.96 -6.93
C HIS A 45 3.27 19.67 -6.95
N SER A 46 3.90 19.29 -5.84
CA SER A 46 4.44 17.94 -5.70
C SER A 46 3.29 16.96 -5.42
N TRP A 47 3.42 15.73 -5.92
CA TRP A 47 2.43 14.69 -5.71
C TRP A 47 3.10 13.40 -5.25
N ILE A 48 2.38 12.66 -4.40
CA ILE A 48 2.74 11.30 -4.01
C ILE A 48 1.69 10.38 -4.62
N ALA A 49 2.16 9.33 -5.29
CA ALA A 49 1.31 8.21 -5.69
C ALA A 49 1.51 7.05 -4.72
N CYS A 50 0.40 6.56 -4.19
CA CYS A 50 0.32 5.31 -3.44
C CYS A 50 -0.71 4.39 -4.09
N GLY A 51 -0.61 3.11 -3.76
CA GLY A 51 -1.65 2.14 -4.00
C GLY A 51 -2.67 2.13 -2.87
N GLY A 52 -3.81 1.53 -3.17
CA GLY A 52 -4.81 1.15 -2.20
C GLY A 52 -5.74 0.12 -2.80
N PHE A 53 -6.78 -0.23 -2.06
CA PHE A 53 -7.77 -1.18 -2.56
C PHE A 53 -9.15 -0.95 -1.95
N LEU A 54 -10.17 -1.13 -2.78
CA LEU A 54 -11.57 -0.93 -2.41
C LEU A 54 -12.05 -2.09 -1.53
N VAL A 55 -12.51 -1.78 -0.32
CA VAL A 55 -13.02 -2.77 0.66
C VAL A 55 -14.53 -2.63 0.89
N GLN A 56 -15.09 -1.48 0.53
CA GLN A 56 -16.53 -1.18 0.42
C GLN A 56 -16.70 -0.08 -0.64
N GLU A 57 -17.89 0.13 -1.20
CA GLU A 57 -18.09 1.07 -2.32
C GLU A 57 -17.58 2.50 -2.02
N ASP A 58 -17.53 2.92 -0.76
CA ASP A 58 -17.02 4.23 -0.33
C ASP A 58 -15.80 4.16 0.60
N TYR A 59 -15.16 2.99 0.74
CA TYR A 59 -13.94 2.85 1.55
C TYR A 59 -12.80 2.18 0.80
N VAL A 60 -11.66 2.87 0.80
CA VAL A 60 -10.38 2.36 0.32
C VAL A 60 -9.44 2.15 1.50
N LEU A 61 -8.79 1.00 1.56
CA LEU A 61 -7.73 0.71 2.51
C LEU A 61 -6.37 0.97 1.87
N THR A 62 -5.45 1.56 2.63
CA THR A 62 -4.06 1.87 2.20
C THR A 62 -3.14 1.97 3.42
N ALA A 63 -1.87 2.30 3.22
CA ALA A 63 -0.90 2.55 4.28
C ALA A 63 -1.05 3.98 4.84
N ALA A 64 -0.81 4.16 6.14
CA ALA A 64 -0.91 5.48 6.78
C ALA A 64 0.20 6.43 6.33
N HIS A 65 1.39 5.93 6.00
CA HIS A 65 2.49 6.75 5.50
C HIS A 65 2.20 7.41 4.14
N CYS A 66 1.16 6.96 3.42
CA CYS A 66 0.71 7.58 2.17
C CYS A 66 0.05 8.96 2.38
N TYR A 67 -0.27 9.32 3.63
CA TYR A 67 -0.86 10.59 3.98
C TYR A 67 0.10 11.46 4.80
N LYS A 68 0.13 12.76 4.50
CA LYS A 68 0.74 13.80 5.35
C LYS A 68 -0.32 14.81 5.75
N ARG A 69 -0.27 15.27 7.01
CA ARG A 69 -1.29 16.16 7.62
C ARG A 69 -1.55 17.49 6.88
N ASN A 70 -0.62 17.94 6.05
CA ASN A 70 -0.74 19.19 5.28
C ASN A 70 -1.33 19.00 3.89
N MET A 71 -1.78 17.79 3.54
CA MET A 71 -2.31 17.48 2.20
C MET A 71 -3.81 17.77 2.13
N THR A 72 -4.19 18.69 1.24
CA THR A 72 -5.55 19.22 1.11
C THR A 72 -6.40 18.47 0.09
N ASN A 73 -5.76 17.78 -0.87
CA ASN A 73 -6.44 17.15 -2.00
C ASN A 73 -5.94 15.72 -2.23
N ILE A 74 -6.79 14.74 -1.92
CA ILE A 74 -6.55 13.31 -2.18
C ILE A 74 -7.61 12.82 -3.17
N PHE A 75 -7.16 12.18 -4.23
CA PHE A 75 -8.00 11.55 -5.24
C PHE A 75 -7.70 10.06 -5.32
N VAL A 76 -8.77 9.28 -5.48
CA VAL A 76 -8.71 7.84 -5.72
C VAL A 76 -9.18 7.59 -7.14
N THR A 77 -8.36 6.92 -7.94
CA THR A 77 -8.74 6.40 -9.26
C THR A 77 -8.94 4.89 -9.17
N LEU A 78 -10.17 4.44 -9.40
CA LEU A 78 -10.55 3.03 -9.49
C LEU A 78 -10.75 2.63 -10.95
N GLY A 79 -10.65 1.33 -11.26
CA GLY A 79 -10.99 0.78 -12.59
C GLY A 79 -9.98 1.10 -13.71
N ALA A 80 -8.81 1.64 -13.36
CA ALA A 80 -7.71 1.84 -14.30
C ALA A 80 -7.00 0.51 -14.62
N HIS A 81 -6.62 0.31 -15.87
CA HIS A 81 -5.53 -0.60 -16.25
C HIS A 81 -4.28 0.23 -16.57
N ASN A 82 -4.43 1.24 -17.44
CA ASN A 82 -3.38 2.20 -17.75
C ASN A 82 -3.67 3.55 -17.07
N ILE A 83 -2.83 3.95 -16.11
CA ILE A 83 -3.06 5.15 -15.30
C ILE A 83 -2.76 6.47 -16.04
N GLN A 84 -2.03 6.41 -17.16
CA GLN A 84 -1.72 7.58 -18.00
C GLN A 84 -2.77 7.82 -19.10
N LYS A 85 -3.61 6.81 -19.40
CA LYS A 85 -4.67 6.91 -20.39
C LYS A 85 -6.00 7.20 -19.73
N LYS A 86 -6.84 7.97 -20.43
CA LYS A 86 -8.25 8.11 -20.07
C LYS A 86 -9.00 6.87 -20.52
N GLU A 87 -9.42 6.05 -19.57
CA GLU A 87 -10.19 4.83 -19.83
C GLU A 87 -11.64 5.02 -19.36
N ASN A 88 -12.62 4.52 -20.12
CA ASN A 88 -14.03 4.66 -19.77
C ASN A 88 -14.44 3.89 -18.50
N THR A 89 -13.58 2.97 -18.04
CA THR A 89 -13.75 2.21 -16.80
C THR A 89 -13.33 2.98 -15.56
N GLN A 90 -12.56 4.07 -15.72
CA GLN A 90 -11.99 4.81 -14.61
C GLN A 90 -13.05 5.61 -13.83
N GLN A 91 -12.94 5.55 -12.51
CA GLN A 91 -13.72 6.37 -11.60
C GLN A 91 -12.76 7.16 -10.72
N VAL A 92 -12.65 8.47 -10.98
CA VAL A 92 -11.85 9.40 -10.17
C VAL A 92 -12.73 10.03 -9.10
N ILE A 93 -12.49 9.69 -7.84
CA ILE A 93 -13.33 10.07 -6.71
C ILE A 93 -12.47 10.81 -5.67
N PRO A 94 -12.82 12.05 -5.28
CA PRO A 94 -12.13 12.74 -4.20
C PRO A 94 -12.40 12.03 -2.87
N VAL A 95 -11.43 12.08 -1.96
CA VAL A 95 -11.59 11.61 -0.58
C VAL A 95 -12.35 12.66 0.24
N LEU A 96 -13.29 12.19 1.05
CA LEU A 96 -14.01 13.00 2.03
C LEU A 96 -13.20 13.14 3.32
N GLN A 97 -12.67 12.01 3.82
CA GLN A 97 -11.97 11.96 5.08
C GLN A 97 -10.97 10.79 5.09
N ALA A 98 -9.80 11.04 5.68
CA ALA A 98 -8.79 10.03 5.95
C ALA A 98 -8.80 9.65 7.43
N PHE A 99 -8.63 8.37 7.72
CA PHE A 99 -8.60 7.78 9.06
C PHE A 99 -7.31 6.96 9.21
N PRO A 100 -6.15 7.59 9.44
CA PRO A 100 -4.95 6.85 9.81
C PRO A 100 -5.17 6.16 11.16
N HIS A 101 -4.56 5.00 11.36
CA HIS A 101 -4.62 4.33 12.65
C HIS A 101 -4.08 5.26 13.76
N PRO A 102 -4.76 5.40 14.91
CA PRO A 102 -4.35 6.35 15.95
C PRO A 102 -2.98 6.03 16.56
N GLU A 103 -2.54 4.77 16.47
CA GLU A 103 -1.23 4.30 16.94
C GLU A 103 -0.20 4.16 15.81
N PHE A 104 -0.46 4.72 14.63
CA PHE A 104 0.53 4.76 13.55
C PHE A 104 1.77 5.54 14.00
N SER A 105 2.95 4.93 13.84
CA SER A 105 4.23 5.56 14.12
C SER A 105 5.06 5.62 12.85
N SER A 106 5.30 6.83 12.34
CA SER A 106 6.18 7.03 11.17
C SER A 106 7.64 6.66 11.46
N ASP A 107 8.06 6.76 12.72
CA ASP A 107 9.45 6.54 13.14
C ASP A 107 9.72 5.05 13.27
N LEU A 108 8.79 4.31 13.90
CA LEU A 108 8.89 2.86 14.07
C LEU A 108 8.34 2.06 12.89
N LYS A 109 7.62 2.72 11.97
CA LYS A 109 6.89 2.11 10.84
C LYS A 109 5.78 1.12 11.24
N LEU A 110 5.32 1.21 12.49
CA LEU A 110 4.28 0.34 13.05
C LEU A 110 2.87 0.87 12.82
N ASN A 111 1.89 -0.04 12.80
CA ASN A 111 0.46 0.24 12.62
C ASN A 111 0.18 1.06 11.35
N ASP A 112 0.92 0.77 10.28
CA ASP A 112 0.90 1.49 9.02
C ASP A 112 -0.33 1.13 8.17
N ILE A 113 -1.49 1.63 8.60
CA ILE A 113 -2.79 1.39 8.00
C ILE A 113 -3.69 2.61 8.09
N MET A 114 -4.42 2.88 7.02
CA MET A 114 -5.35 4.00 6.90
C MET A 114 -6.56 3.63 6.07
N LEU A 115 -7.74 4.10 6.49
CA LEU A 115 -8.96 4.08 5.69
C LEU A 115 -9.22 5.45 5.07
N LEU A 116 -9.61 5.45 3.80
CA LEU A 116 -10.07 6.64 3.08
C LEU A 116 -11.57 6.49 2.81
N LYS A 117 -12.39 7.39 3.36
CA LYS A 117 -13.80 7.52 2.99
C LYS A 117 -13.91 8.37 1.73
N LEU A 118 -14.52 7.84 0.69
CA LEU A 118 -14.74 8.53 -0.58
C LEU A 118 -15.90 9.54 -0.47
N LYS A 119 -15.86 10.65 -1.22
CA LYS A 119 -16.96 11.64 -1.27
C LYS A 119 -18.26 11.08 -1.85
N ARG A 120 -18.18 10.00 -2.63
CA ARG A 120 -19.33 9.26 -3.17
C ARG A 120 -18.96 7.79 -3.32
N LYS A 121 -19.96 6.92 -3.28
CA LYS A 121 -19.80 5.48 -3.56
C LYS A 121 -19.30 5.28 -4.99
N ALA A 122 -18.34 4.38 -5.15
CA ALA A 122 -17.93 3.82 -6.42
C ALA A 122 -19.06 2.97 -7.02
N GLN A 123 -19.20 3.00 -8.33
CA GLN A 123 -20.14 2.16 -9.06
C GLN A 123 -19.47 0.82 -9.33
N LEU A 124 -19.91 -0.24 -8.67
CA LEU A 124 -19.35 -1.57 -8.89
C LEU A 124 -19.71 -2.08 -10.28
N ASN A 125 -18.74 -2.66 -10.98
CA ASN A 125 -18.88 -3.24 -12.31
C ASN A 125 -17.76 -4.28 -12.57
N THR A 126 -17.54 -4.67 -13.82
CA THR A 126 -16.49 -5.65 -14.17
C THR A 126 -15.07 -5.15 -13.92
N ALA A 127 -14.85 -3.83 -13.90
CA ALA A 127 -13.55 -3.20 -13.67
C ALA A 127 -13.38 -2.62 -12.24
N VAL A 128 -14.46 -2.50 -11.48
CA VAL A 128 -14.46 -1.94 -10.12
C VAL A 128 -15.23 -2.87 -9.19
N GLN A 129 -14.54 -3.53 -8.26
CA GLN A 129 -15.13 -4.43 -7.26
C GLN A 129 -14.43 -4.28 -5.91
N THR A 130 -15.07 -4.70 -4.83
CA THR A 130 -14.44 -4.78 -3.52
C THR A 130 -13.61 -6.05 -3.39
N ILE A 131 -12.56 -6.03 -2.58
CA ILE A 131 -11.85 -7.23 -2.13
C ILE A 131 -12.27 -7.62 -0.71
N ALA A 132 -12.32 -8.93 -0.45
CA ALA A 132 -12.63 -9.46 0.87
C ALA A 132 -11.49 -9.17 1.87
N LEU A 133 -11.89 -8.85 3.10
CA LEU A 133 -11.00 -8.75 4.25
C LEU A 133 -10.92 -10.10 4.99
N PRO A 134 -9.79 -10.40 5.64
CA PRO A 134 -9.63 -11.63 6.41
C PRO A 134 -10.52 -11.60 7.65
N ARG A 135 -10.71 -12.78 8.25
CA ARG A 135 -11.31 -12.84 9.59
C ARG A 135 -10.35 -12.22 10.61
N SER A 136 -10.90 -11.71 11.71
CA SER A 136 -10.07 -11.17 12.79
C SER A 136 -9.13 -12.25 13.32
N GLN A 137 -7.85 -11.89 13.49
CA GLN A 137 -6.77 -12.79 13.93
C GLN A 137 -6.49 -13.99 13.01
N ASP A 138 -7.03 -13.98 11.78
CA ASP A 138 -6.66 -14.97 10.77
C ASP A 138 -5.19 -14.86 10.39
N TRP A 139 -4.58 -15.98 10.01
CA TRP A 139 -3.15 -16.05 9.76
C TRP A 139 -2.84 -16.64 8.38
N VAL A 140 -1.97 -15.98 7.65
CA VAL A 140 -1.43 -16.49 6.39
C VAL A 140 -0.23 -17.38 6.71
N ARG A 141 -0.29 -18.65 6.32
CA ARG A 141 0.78 -19.60 6.63
C ARG A 141 2.07 -19.19 5.92
N ALA A 142 3.22 -19.50 6.52
CA ALA A 142 4.48 -19.46 5.80
C ALA A 142 4.38 -20.34 4.54
N GLU A 143 5.12 -19.98 3.50
CA GLU A 143 5.13 -20.64 2.19
C GLU A 143 3.83 -20.45 1.38
N GLN A 144 2.83 -19.76 1.92
CA GLN A 144 1.63 -19.43 1.18
C GLN A 144 1.95 -18.41 0.08
N LYS A 145 1.60 -18.78 -1.14
CA LYS A 145 1.69 -17.90 -2.31
C LYS A 145 0.59 -16.85 -2.28
N CYS A 146 1.00 -15.63 -2.50
CA CYS A 146 0.16 -14.45 -2.58
C CYS A 146 0.60 -13.62 -3.79
N SER A 147 -0.14 -12.58 -4.11
CA SER A 147 0.21 -11.64 -5.18
C SER A 147 0.07 -10.21 -4.70
N VAL A 148 0.90 -9.34 -5.26
CA VAL A 148 0.76 -7.88 -5.15
C VAL A 148 0.59 -7.31 -6.56
N ALA A 149 -0.09 -6.17 -6.65
CA ALA A 149 -0.26 -5.45 -7.91
C ALA A 149 -0.07 -3.95 -7.71
N GLY A 150 0.27 -3.24 -8.79
CA GLY A 150 0.44 -1.79 -8.78
C GLY A 150 1.04 -1.21 -10.06
N TRP A 151 1.24 0.12 -10.05
CA TRP A 151 1.80 0.95 -11.11
C TRP A 151 3.21 1.49 -10.78
N GLY A 152 3.84 0.95 -9.73
CA GLY A 152 5.12 1.40 -9.19
C GLY A 152 6.31 1.22 -10.14
N LEU A 153 7.48 1.59 -9.65
CA LEU A 153 8.73 1.61 -10.43
C LEU A 153 9.04 0.25 -11.05
N MET A 154 9.35 0.24 -12.34
CA MET A 154 9.79 -0.92 -13.08
C MET A 154 11.33 -1.07 -13.02
N ASN A 155 11.83 -2.20 -13.54
CA ASN A 155 13.27 -2.51 -13.64
C ASN A 155 14.11 -1.44 -14.36
N ASN A 156 13.49 -0.65 -15.23
CA ASN A 156 14.13 0.42 -16.01
C ASN A 156 14.14 1.79 -15.29
N GLY A 157 13.66 1.86 -14.04
CA GLY A 157 13.61 3.10 -13.25
C GLY A 157 12.42 4.01 -13.55
N TRP A 158 11.50 3.61 -14.44
CA TRP A 158 10.29 4.35 -14.76
C TRP A 158 9.07 3.76 -14.05
N LEU A 159 8.10 4.60 -13.68
CA LEU A 159 6.79 4.12 -13.22
C LEU A 159 6.10 3.35 -14.33
N SER A 160 5.31 2.33 -13.96
CA SER A 160 4.57 1.56 -14.93
C SER A 160 3.28 2.25 -15.30
N ASP A 161 3.05 2.47 -16.60
CA ASP A 161 1.78 3.01 -17.07
C ASP A 161 0.65 2.01 -16.87
N THR A 162 0.92 0.71 -17.07
CA THR A 162 -0.05 -0.38 -16.95
C THR A 162 0.08 -1.11 -15.62
N LEU A 163 -1.03 -1.66 -15.12
CA LEU A 163 -1.02 -2.43 -13.88
C LEU A 163 -0.14 -3.67 -14.04
N LYS A 164 0.84 -3.82 -13.15
CA LYS A 164 1.68 -5.01 -13.06
C LYS A 164 1.32 -5.83 -11.84
N GLU A 165 1.61 -7.12 -11.90
CA GLU A 165 1.44 -8.06 -10.80
C GLU A 165 2.67 -8.95 -10.64
N VAL A 166 2.93 -9.36 -9.41
CA VAL A 166 4.00 -10.32 -9.07
C VAL A 166 3.53 -11.24 -7.96
N ASP A 167 3.90 -12.52 -8.07
CA ASP A 167 3.65 -13.52 -7.04
C ASP A 167 4.77 -13.46 -6.00
N LEU A 168 4.37 -13.44 -4.73
CA LEU A 168 5.24 -13.42 -3.57
C LEU A 168 4.86 -14.52 -2.59
N GLU A 169 5.77 -14.85 -1.70
CA GLU A 169 5.56 -15.87 -0.68
C GLU A 169 5.62 -15.26 0.72
N VAL A 170 4.71 -15.66 1.61
CA VAL A 170 4.80 -15.33 3.02
C VAL A 170 5.97 -16.09 3.64
N GLN A 171 6.92 -15.35 4.17
CA GLN A 171 8.14 -15.87 4.77
C GLN A 171 7.96 -16.13 6.26
N ASN A 172 8.88 -16.89 6.82
CA ASN A 172 8.99 -17.02 8.25
C ASN A 172 9.30 -15.64 8.88
N LYS A 173 8.49 -15.24 9.86
CA LYS A 173 8.65 -14.00 10.65
C LYS A 173 10.06 -13.80 11.23
N GLN A 174 10.80 -14.88 11.51
CA GLN A 174 12.18 -14.79 11.99
C GLN A 174 13.12 -14.09 10.99
N GLU A 175 12.85 -14.20 9.69
CA GLU A 175 13.66 -13.49 8.67
C GLU A 175 13.52 -11.97 8.81
N CYS A 176 12.30 -11.47 8.96
CA CYS A 176 12.08 -10.04 9.16
C CYS A 176 12.60 -9.57 10.52
N ARG A 177 12.44 -10.34 11.61
CA ARG A 177 13.01 -10.00 12.92
C ARG A 177 14.53 -9.81 12.89
N ARG A 178 15.24 -10.56 12.04
CA ARG A 178 16.69 -10.45 11.89
C ARG A 178 17.10 -9.18 11.12
N ILE A 179 16.24 -8.70 10.21
CA ILE A 179 16.56 -7.63 9.26
C ILE A 179 16.04 -6.27 9.74
N PHE A 180 14.87 -6.25 10.37
CA PHE A 180 14.13 -5.05 10.74
C PHE A 180 14.05 -4.93 12.27
N PRO A 181 14.79 -3.99 12.90
CA PRO A 181 14.89 -3.90 14.36
C PRO A 181 13.56 -3.70 15.11
N HIS A 182 12.57 -3.10 14.45
CA HIS A 182 11.27 -2.76 15.04
C HIS A 182 10.13 -3.67 14.53
N TYR A 183 10.44 -4.74 13.81
CA TYR A 183 9.42 -5.62 13.25
C TYR A 183 8.60 -6.30 14.34
N ASP A 184 7.28 -6.20 14.22
CA ASP A 184 6.29 -6.72 15.14
C ASP A 184 5.38 -7.73 14.44
N ASP A 185 5.63 -9.02 14.67
CA ASP A 185 4.82 -10.10 14.11
C ASP A 185 3.41 -10.17 14.70
N THR A 186 3.00 -9.28 15.62
CA THR A 186 1.60 -9.15 16.04
C THR A 186 0.79 -8.26 15.12
N THR A 187 1.44 -7.37 14.36
CA THR A 187 0.77 -6.42 13.46
C THR A 187 1.33 -6.44 12.04
N GLU A 188 2.37 -7.25 11.78
CA GLU A 188 3.08 -7.27 10.50
C GLU A 188 3.31 -8.68 9.94
N LEU A 189 3.45 -8.76 8.63
CA LEU A 189 3.78 -9.95 7.85
C LEU A 189 5.15 -9.79 7.21
N CYS A 190 5.89 -10.89 7.13
CA CYS A 190 7.15 -10.99 6.43
C CYS A 190 6.91 -11.64 5.06
N VAL A 191 7.26 -10.96 3.97
CA VAL A 191 6.87 -11.39 2.61
C VAL A 191 8.02 -11.19 1.62
N GLY A 192 8.27 -12.16 0.77
CA GLY A 192 9.25 -12.07 -0.30
C GLY A 192 9.69 -13.45 -0.79
N ASN A 193 10.26 -13.53 -1.98
CA ASN A 193 10.72 -14.81 -2.52
C ASN A 193 12.19 -15.07 -2.11
N PRO A 194 12.51 -16.18 -1.42
CA PRO A 194 13.86 -16.46 -0.93
C PRO A 194 14.89 -16.73 -2.05
N LEU A 195 14.43 -17.11 -3.25
CA LEU A 195 15.29 -17.54 -4.38
C LEU A 195 15.40 -16.49 -5.51
N GLY A 196 14.73 -15.34 -5.40
CA GLY A 196 14.53 -14.44 -6.54
C GLY A 196 15.12 -13.03 -6.34
N ILE A 197 16.35 -12.79 -6.81
CA ILE A 197 16.86 -11.43 -7.08
C ILE A 197 15.98 -10.71 -8.13
N LYS A 198 15.15 -11.44 -8.87
CA LYS A 198 14.29 -10.91 -9.94
C LYS A 198 12.93 -10.41 -9.45
N ASP A 199 12.41 -10.91 -8.32
CA ASP A 199 11.06 -10.60 -7.81
C ASP A 199 11.10 -9.59 -6.66
N MET A 200 11.93 -8.55 -6.81
CA MET A 200 12.15 -7.53 -5.77
C MET A 200 11.01 -6.51 -5.67
N GLY A 201 9.90 -6.76 -6.38
CA GLY A 201 8.75 -5.88 -6.42
C GLY A 201 7.92 -5.94 -5.15
N MET A 202 7.75 -4.80 -4.46
CA MET A 202 6.84 -4.66 -3.32
C MET A 202 5.38 -4.51 -3.74
N GLY A 203 5.09 -4.16 -5.00
CA GLY A 203 3.79 -3.57 -5.35
C GLY A 203 3.80 -2.07 -5.05
N ASP A 204 2.67 -1.40 -5.24
CA ASP A 204 2.51 -0.01 -4.82
C ASP A 204 2.47 0.09 -3.29
N SER A 205 3.11 1.11 -2.73
CA SER A 205 3.07 1.40 -1.31
C SER A 205 1.62 1.63 -0.89
N GLY A 206 1.14 0.95 0.14
CA GLY A 206 -0.29 0.94 0.50
C GLY A 206 -1.18 0.00 -0.31
N GLY A 207 -0.66 -0.68 -1.34
CA GLY A 207 -1.37 -1.71 -2.10
C GLY A 207 -1.60 -3.00 -1.29
N PRO A 208 -2.49 -3.90 -1.75
CA PRO A 208 -2.81 -5.13 -1.04
C PRO A 208 -1.82 -6.26 -1.35
N LEU A 209 -1.52 -7.06 -0.33
CA LEU A 209 -1.08 -8.46 -0.49
C LEU A 209 -2.30 -9.36 -0.51
N VAL A 210 -2.54 -10.03 -1.64
CA VAL A 210 -3.73 -10.86 -1.86
C VAL A 210 -3.37 -12.32 -1.90
N CYS A 211 -4.01 -13.11 -1.05
CA CYS A 211 -3.87 -14.56 -1.01
C CYS A 211 -5.27 -15.17 -1.08
N ASN A 212 -5.51 -16.11 -2.01
CA ASN A 212 -6.83 -16.76 -2.18
C ASN A 212 -8.01 -15.75 -2.26
N ASN A 213 -7.86 -14.67 -3.03
CA ASN A 213 -8.83 -13.59 -3.20
C ASN A 213 -9.19 -12.78 -1.93
N VAL A 214 -8.35 -12.85 -0.89
CA VAL A 214 -8.48 -12.07 0.35
C VAL A 214 -7.26 -11.16 0.52
N ALA A 215 -7.49 -9.89 0.86
CA ALA A 215 -6.42 -8.94 1.15
C ALA A 215 -5.89 -9.16 2.58
N HIS A 216 -4.76 -9.86 2.73
CA HIS A 216 -4.19 -10.20 4.04
C HIS A 216 -3.16 -9.19 4.54
N GLY A 217 -2.53 -8.44 3.64
CA GLY A 217 -1.51 -7.47 3.99
C GLY A 217 -1.62 -6.15 3.23
N ILE A 218 -0.95 -5.12 3.74
CA ILE A 218 -0.77 -3.82 3.09
C ILE A 218 0.74 -3.60 2.92
N VAL A 219 1.19 -3.24 1.72
CA VAL A 219 2.59 -2.90 1.46
C VAL A 219 3.01 -1.73 2.36
N SER A 220 3.95 -1.95 3.28
CA SER A 220 4.40 -0.93 4.24
C SER A 220 5.84 -0.47 3.97
N HIS A 221 6.83 -1.30 4.27
CA HIS A 221 8.24 -0.87 4.22
C HIS A 221 9.23 -2.02 3.98
N GLY A 222 10.47 -1.66 3.68
CA GLY A 222 11.58 -2.60 3.51
C GLY A 222 12.75 -2.00 2.76
N TYR A 223 13.92 -2.65 2.79
CA TYR A 223 15.14 -2.12 2.18
C TYR A 223 15.22 -2.38 0.67
N ASP A 224 15.64 -1.40 -0.11
CA ASP A 224 15.78 -1.53 -1.57
C ASP A 224 16.58 -2.77 -1.95
N ASN A 225 16.07 -3.52 -2.93
CA ASN A 225 16.72 -4.71 -3.48
C ASN A 225 17.10 -5.78 -2.43
N LYS A 226 16.38 -5.83 -1.30
CA LYS A 226 16.57 -6.84 -0.26
C LYS A 226 15.22 -7.41 0.16
N PRO A 227 14.84 -8.62 -0.31
CA PRO A 227 13.77 -9.38 0.34
C PRO A 227 14.27 -9.94 1.68
N PRO A 228 13.36 -10.29 2.60
CA PRO A 228 11.92 -10.01 2.58
C PRO A 228 11.58 -8.54 2.86
N LYS A 229 10.30 -8.23 2.72
CA LYS A 229 9.66 -6.94 2.91
C LYS A 229 8.59 -7.06 3.99
N VAL A 230 8.23 -5.93 4.59
CA VAL A 230 7.27 -5.87 5.69
C VAL A 230 5.94 -5.32 5.18
N PHE A 231 4.87 -6.03 5.54
CA PHE A 231 3.49 -5.67 5.22
C PHE A 231 2.69 -5.55 6.51
N THR A 232 1.79 -4.58 6.61
CA THR A 232 0.85 -4.50 7.73
C THR A 232 -0.13 -5.68 7.65
N ARG A 233 -0.29 -6.46 8.72
CA ARG A 233 -1.22 -7.60 8.80
C ARG A 233 -2.65 -7.12 9.04
N ILE A 234 -3.51 -7.22 8.02
CA ILE A 234 -4.87 -6.69 8.06
C ILE A 234 -5.72 -7.36 9.15
N SER A 235 -5.54 -8.66 9.39
CA SER A 235 -6.34 -9.41 10.38
C SER A 235 -6.22 -8.89 11.81
N SER A 236 -5.13 -8.18 12.14
CA SER A 236 -4.93 -7.52 13.43
C SER A 236 -5.79 -6.25 13.59
N PHE A 237 -6.20 -5.65 12.47
CA PHE A 237 -6.91 -4.36 12.45
C PHE A 237 -8.38 -4.48 12.03
N VAL A 238 -8.89 -5.69 11.75
CA VAL A 238 -10.28 -5.92 11.28
C VAL A 238 -11.33 -5.25 12.20
N LEU A 239 -11.13 -5.30 13.52
CA LEU A 239 -12.04 -4.65 14.47
C LEU A 239 -12.04 -3.12 14.31
N TRP A 240 -10.85 -2.52 14.18
CA TRP A 240 -10.70 -1.09 13.93
C TRP A 240 -11.31 -0.68 12.58
N ILE A 241 -11.04 -1.46 11.52
CA ILE A 241 -11.59 -1.24 10.18
C ILE A 241 -13.12 -1.17 10.23
N HIS A 242 -13.78 -2.18 10.82
CA HIS A 242 -15.23 -2.22 10.93
C HIS A 242 -15.79 -1.09 11.81
N GLN A 243 -15.10 -0.71 12.89
CA GLN A 243 -15.50 0.40 13.75
C GLN A 243 -15.53 1.72 12.97
N ILE A 244 -14.53 2.00 12.14
CA ILE A 244 -14.47 3.21 11.31
C ILE A 244 -15.58 3.17 10.23
N MET A 245 -15.73 2.06 9.52
CA MET A 245 -16.74 1.90 8.46
C MET A 245 -18.17 2.06 9.01
N LYS A 246 -18.44 1.56 10.22
CA LYS A 246 -19.74 1.71 10.89
C LYS A 246 -20.02 3.13 11.36
N ARG A 247 -19.05 3.80 11.99
CA ARG A 247 -19.25 5.15 12.56
C ARG A 247 -19.60 6.19 11.51
N SER A 248 -18.97 6.14 10.35
CA SER A 248 -19.25 7.13 9.30
C SER A 248 -20.39 6.73 8.35
N SER A 249 -21.04 5.58 8.56
CA SER A 249 -22.28 5.23 7.84
C SER A 249 -23.53 5.90 8.43
N ILE A 250 -23.40 6.54 9.61
CA ILE A 250 -24.50 7.14 10.38
C ILE A 250 -24.49 8.68 10.27
N ALA A 251 -23.46 9.27 9.66
CA ALA A 251 -23.29 10.71 9.44
C ALA A 251 -23.30 11.04 7.95
#